data_AF-Q2BA95-F1
#
_entry.id   AF-Q2BA95-F1
#
_cell.length_a   1.000
_cell.length_b   1.000
_cell.length_c   1.000
_cell.angle_alpha   90.00
_cell.angle_beta   90.00
_cell.angle_gamma   90.00
#
_symmetry.space_group_name_H-M   'P 1'
#
loop_
_entity.id
_entity.type
_entity.pdbx_description
1 polymer ?
#
loop_
_entity_poly.entity_id
_entity_poly.type
_entity_poly.pdbx_seq_one_letter_code
_entity_poly.pdbx_strand_id
1 'polypeptide(L)' 'MFYPTFLCKDTNQRHLVKDSNFCECGYKYKGFTTFIKKDFKKIQFKQSDDIDCPVCKSSVLKEEKAVCYS' A
#
# COMPACT_ATOMS: atom_id res chain seq x y z
N MET A 1 3.26 -7.80 10.47
CA MET A 1 1.91 -7.19 10.53
C MET A 1 1.25 -7.29 9.14
N PHE A 2 -0.08 -7.25 9.02
CA PHE A 2 -0.75 -7.22 7.70
C PHE A 2 -1.05 -5.79 7.29
N TYR A 3 -0.70 -5.43 6.06
CA TYR A 3 -0.83 -4.08 5.53
C TYR A 3 -1.78 -4.05 4.33
N PRO A 4 -2.60 -2.99 4.19
CA PRO A 4 -3.46 -2.83 3.03
C PRO A 4 -2.59 -2.53 1.80
N THR A 5 -2.56 -3.45 0.84
CA THR A 5 -1.79 -3.34 -0.39
C THR A 5 -2.69 -3.24 -1.61
N PHE A 6 -2.18 -2.62 -2.65
CA PHE A 6 -2.83 -2.49 -3.95
C PHE A 6 -1.87 -2.98 -5.03
N LEU A 7 -2.31 -3.95 -5.83
CA LEU A 7 -1.57 -4.38 -7.01
C LEU A 7 -1.84 -3.40 -8.16
N CYS A 8 -0.83 -2.59 -8.47
CA CYS A 8 -0.88 -1.71 -9.62
C CYS A 8 -0.67 -2.53 -10.90
N LYS A 9 -1.63 -2.49 -11.82
CA LYS A 9 -1.54 -3.22 -13.09
C LYS A 9 -0.53 -2.61 -14.05
N ASP A 10 -0.33 -1.30 -13.99
CA ASP A 10 0.56 -0.55 -14.89
C ASP A 10 2.05 -0.81 -14.58
N THR A 11 2.40 -0.85 -13.29
CA THR A 11 3.77 -1.12 -12.83
C THR A 11 4.01 -2.59 -12.48
N ASN A 12 2.94 -3.40 -12.47
CA ASN A 12 2.92 -4.78 -11.97
C ASN A 12 3.54 -4.94 -10.57
N GLN A 13 3.50 -3.88 -9.76
CA GLN A 13 4.07 -3.84 -8.41
C GLN A 13 2.96 -3.73 -7.37
N ARG A 14 3.20 -4.33 -6.21
CA ARG A 14 2.37 -4.14 -5.02
C ARG A 14 2.81 -2.89 -4.28
N HIS A 15 1.87 -1.97 -4.15
CA HIS A 15 2.03 -0.71 -3.43
C HIS A 15 1.29 -0.77 -2.10
N LEU A 16 1.82 -0.11 -1.09
CA LEU A 16 1.17 0.05 0.20
C LEU A 16 0.15 1.18 0.13
N VAL A 17 -1.09 0.90 0.47
CA VAL A 17 -2.15 1.89 0.56
C VAL A 17 -1.95 2.69 1.84
N LYS A 18 -1.77 4.00 1.69
CA LYS A 18 -1.68 4.94 2.81
C LYS A 18 -3.05 5.49 3.15
N ASP A 19 -3.70 6.02 2.12
CA ASP A 19 -4.95 6.76 2.20
C ASP A 19 -5.95 6.23 1.17
N SER A 20 -7.18 6.73 1.26
CA SER A 20 -8.24 6.40 0.30
C SER A 20 -7.90 6.72 -1.16
N ASN A 21 -6.88 7.56 -1.44
CA ASN A 21 -6.54 7.99 -2.80
C ASN A 21 -5.08 7.71 -3.19
N PHE A 22 -4.20 7.52 -2.22
CA PHE A 22 -2.75 7.52 -2.40
C PHE A 22 -2.10 6.32 -1.72
N CYS A 23 -1.04 5.84 -2.36
CA CYS A 23 -0.11 4.89 -1.79
C CYS A 23 1.02 5.62 -1.02
N GLU A 24 1.72 4.91 -0.15
CA GLU A 24 2.88 5.42 0.59
C GLU A 24 3.97 5.98 -0.33
N CYS A 25 4.14 5.38 -1.50
CA CYS A 25 5.08 5.85 -2.51
C CYS A 25 4.63 7.13 -3.27
N GLY A 26 3.46 7.68 -2.96
CA GLY A 26 2.85 8.80 -3.68
C GLY A 26 2.07 8.38 -4.93
N TYR A 27 2.02 7.08 -5.26
CA TYR A 27 1.24 6.60 -6.39
C TYR A 27 -0.25 6.84 -6.16
N LYS A 28 -0.90 7.54 -7.09
CA LYS A 28 -2.33 7.78 -7.04
C LYS A 28 -3.06 6.62 -7.71
N TYR A 29 -3.50 5.66 -6.91
CA TYR A 29 -4.28 4.53 -7.45
C TYR A 29 -5.74 4.92 -7.78
N LYS A 30 -6.17 6.13 -7.41
CA LYS A 30 -7.46 6.72 -7.81
C LYS A 30 -7.33 7.70 -8.97
N GLY A 31 -7.83 7.30 -10.14
CA GLY A 31 -8.07 8.21 -11.26
C GLY A 31 -9.40 8.99 -11.15
N PHE A 32 -10.41 8.44 -10.46
CA PHE A 32 -11.78 8.97 -10.45
C PHE A 32 -12.29 9.35 -9.06
N THR A 33 -13.16 10.36 -9.02
CA THR A 33 -13.72 11.04 -7.83
C THR A 33 -14.70 10.18 -7.03
N THR A 34 -15.24 9.12 -7.62
CA THR A 34 -16.33 8.33 -7.03
C THR A 34 -15.82 7.01 -6.46
N PHE A 35 -15.96 6.86 -5.15
CA PHE A 35 -15.52 5.66 -4.45
C PHE A 35 -16.56 4.56 -4.58
N ILE A 36 -16.27 3.51 -5.36
CA ILE A 36 -17.19 2.40 -5.57
C ILE A 36 -16.74 1.25 -4.67
N LYS A 37 -17.68 0.49 -4.08
CA LYS A 37 -17.38 -0.72 -3.27
C LYS A 37 -16.44 -1.71 -3.98
N LYS A 38 -16.41 -1.70 -5.32
CA LYS A 38 -15.50 -2.52 -6.14
C LYS A 38 -14.02 -2.17 -5.96
N ASP A 39 -13.69 -0.93 -5.60
CA ASP A 39 -12.30 -0.51 -5.42
C ASP A 39 -11.71 -1.01 -4.09
N PHE A 40 -12.52 -1.12 -3.03
CA PHE A 40 -12.11 -1.82 -1.81
C PHE A 40 -11.77 -3.29 -2.09
N LYS A 41 -12.47 -3.92 -3.03
CA LYS A 41 -12.22 -5.31 -3.41
C LYS A 41 -10.85 -5.52 -4.08
N LYS A 42 -10.21 -4.44 -4.55
CA LYS A 42 -8.85 -4.47 -5.12
C LYS A 42 -7.76 -4.31 -4.05
N ILE A 43 -8.12 -3.81 -2.87
CA ILE A 43 -7.20 -3.70 -1.73
C ILE A 43 -7.09 -5.08 -1.08
N GLN A 44 -5.86 -5.57 -0.95
CA GLN A 44 -5.56 -6.86 -0.35
C GLN A 44 -4.68 -6.64 0.88
N PHE A 45 -5.00 -7.28 1.98
CA PHE A 45 -4.14 -7.26 3.16
C PHE A 45 -3.05 -8.31 2.99
N LYS A 46 -1.79 -7.86 2.94
CA LYS A 46 -0.61 -8.68 2.70
C LYS A 46 0.50 -8.35 3.69
N GLN A 47 1.48 -9.24 3.82
CA GLN A 47 2.62 -9.00 4.71
C GLN A 47 3.60 -8.02 4.06
N SER A 48 4.49 -7.44 4.88
CA SER A 48 5.52 -6.50 4.42
C SER A 48 6.46 -7.11 3.37
N ASP A 49 6.71 -8.42 3.46
CA ASP A 49 7.50 -9.17 2.48
C ASP A 49 6.88 -9.23 1.08
N ASP A 50 5.55 -9.24 0.97
CA ASP A 50 4.81 -9.24 -0.29
C ASP A 50 4.78 -7.85 -0.98
N ILE A 51 5.39 -6.81 -0.40
CA ILE A 51 5.40 -5.47 -0.99
C ILE A 51 6.57 -5.34 -1.97
N ASP A 52 6.28 -5.31 -3.26
CA ASP A 52 7.29 -5.13 -4.32
C ASP A 52 7.79 -3.69 -4.45
N CYS A 53 6.98 -2.69 -4.09
CA CYS A 53 7.38 -1.29 -4.24
C CYS A 53 8.48 -0.95 -3.20
N PRO A 54 9.70 -0.54 -3.63
CA PRO A 54 10.83 -0.33 -2.72
C PRO A 54 10.58 0.84 -1.74
N VAL A 55 9.86 1.87 -2.17
CA VAL A 55 9.49 3.00 -1.31
C VAL A 55 8.49 2.56 -0.25
N CYS A 56 7.44 1.83 -0.65
CA CYS A 56 6.43 1.31 0.28
C CYS A 56 7.03 0.31 1.27
N LYS A 57 7.90 -0.59 0.81
CA LYS A 57 8.60 -1.56 1.66
C LYS A 57 9.48 -0.86 2.70
N SER A 58 10.18 0.21 2.29
CA SER A 58 11.00 1.01 3.20
C SER A 58 10.19 1.75 4.27
N SER A 59 8.97 2.23 3.96
CA SER A 59 8.07 2.81 4.96
C SER A 59 7.69 1.80 6.03
N VAL A 60 7.32 0.58 5.63
CA VAL A 60 6.93 -0.47 6.59
C VAL A 60 8.10 -0.88 7.49
N LEU A 61 9.28 -1.08 6.90
CA LEU A 61 10.48 -1.44 7.64
C LEU A 61 10.91 -0.34 8.64
N LYS A 62 10.55 0.93 8.38
CA LYS A 62 10.76 2.02 9.35
C LYS A 62 9.80 1.94 10.52
N GLU A 63 8.52 1.64 10.28
CA GLU A 63 7.54 1.45 11.36
C GLU A 63 7.91 0.26 12.25
N GLU A 64 8.34 -0.87 11.68
CA GLU A 64 8.73 -2.05 12.48
C GLU A 64 9.92 -1.74 13.42
N LYS A 65 10.82 -0.82 13.03
CA LYS A 65 11.93 -0.39 13.89
C LYS A 65 11.52 0.61 14.98
N ALA A 66 10.43 1.35 14.78
CA ALA A 66 9.94 2.31 15.78
C ALA A 66 9.28 1.60 16.98
N VAL A 67 8.69 0.42 16.77
CA VAL A 67 7.98 -0.34 17.82
C VAL A 67 8.94 -1.02 18.82
N CYS A 68 10.20 -1.29 18.44
CA CYS A 68 11.18 -1.90 19.35
C CYS A 68 11.88 -0.93 20.32
N TYR A 69 11.56 0.37 20.27
CA TYR A 69 12.11 1.39 21.19
C TYR A 69 11.02 2.02 22.07
N SER A 70 10.19 1.19 22.71
CA SER A 70 9.25 1.64 23.75
C SER A 70 9.31 0.74 24.97
#